data_AF-A0A6H5JZM3-F1
#
_entry.id   AF-A0A6H5JZM3-F1
#
_cell.length_a   1.000
_cell.length_b   1.000
_cell.length_c   1.000
_cell.angle_alpha   90.00
_cell.angle_beta   90.00
_cell.angle_gamma   90.00
#
_symmetry.space_group_name_H-M   'P 1'
#
loop_
_entity.id
_entity.type
_entity.pdbx_description
1 polymer ?
#
loop_
_entity_poly.entity_id
_entity_poly.type
_entity_poly.pdbx_seq_one_letter_code
_entity_poly.pdbx_strand_id
1 'polypeptide(L)'
;MPRVCDGLERVRLYIDDVIVFSRDGAEHVRDLERFFEPMVKFNLKLAPNKTNLGVKVVTFLGHQVRAEGIGPDPEKVRPLREVPKNKKNAH
;
A
#
# COMPACT_ATOMS: atom_id res chain seq x y z
N MET A 1 9.06 10.43 9.84
CA MET A 1 9.59 10.23 8.48
C MET A 1 9.33 11.34 7.43
N PRO A 2 8.63 12.48 7.69
CA PRO A 2 8.19 13.33 6.56
C PRO A 2 9.35 13.89 5.72
N ARG A 3 10.48 14.27 6.33
CA ARG A 3 11.61 14.92 5.63
C ARG A 3 12.47 14.04 4.73
N VAL A 4 12.26 12.72 4.70
CA VAL A 4 13.15 11.79 3.99
C VAL A 4 12.81 11.71 2.50
N CYS A 5 11.52 11.78 2.18
CA CYS A 5 11.01 11.65 0.82
C CYS A 5 10.43 12.98 0.29
N ASP A 6 10.79 14.11 0.90
CA ASP A 6 10.35 15.43 0.44
C ASP A 6 10.78 15.64 -1.01
N GLY A 7 9.83 16.05 -1.87
CA GLY A 7 10.05 16.22 -3.31
C GLY A 7 9.78 14.98 -4.17
N LEU A 8 9.45 13.82 -3.58
CA LEU A 8 9.03 12.64 -4.33
C LEU A 8 7.51 12.65 -4.57
N GLU A 9 7.08 13.08 -5.77
CA GLU A 9 5.66 13.24 -6.11
C GLU A 9 4.83 11.95 -5.98
N ARG A 10 5.47 10.80 -6.22
CA ARG A 10 4.87 9.47 -6.34
C ARG A 10 5.16 8.54 -5.17
N VAL A 11 5.57 9.13 -4.05
CA VAL A 11 5.76 8.42 -2.77
C VAL A 11 4.75 8.96 -1.77
N ARG A 12 4.11 8.07 -1.01
CA ARG A 12 3.29 8.44 0.15
C ARG A 12 3.79 7.70 1.37
N LEU A 13 3.94 8.44 2.45
CA LEU A 13 4.41 7.96 3.74
C LEU A 13 3.29 8.09 4.75
N TYR A 14 3.09 7.04 5.54
CA TYR A 14 2.21 7.05 6.70
C TYR A 14 2.91 6.36 7.87
N ILE A 15 3.45 7.16 8.80
CA ILE A 15 4.20 6.70 9.98
C ILE A 15 5.31 5.69 9.59
N ASP A 16 5.00 4.39 9.61
CA ASP A 16 5.89 3.26 9.32
C ASP A 16 5.66 2.65 7.93
N ASP A 17 4.53 2.93 7.30
CA ASP A 17 4.15 2.40 5.99
C ASP A 17 4.51 3.38 4.88
N VAL A 18 4.97 2.83 3.75
CA VAL A 18 5.31 3.58 2.55
C VAL A 18 4.73 2.91 1.32
N ILE A 19 4.26 3.72 0.38
CA ILE A 19 3.82 3.26 -0.93
C ILE A 19 4.45 4.13 -2.02
N VAL A 20 4.97 3.46 -3.05
CA VAL A 20 5.50 4.06 -4.28
C VAL A 20 4.63 3.57 -5.43
N PHE A 21 4.13 4.48 -6.26
CA PHE A 21 3.20 4.14 -7.35
C PHE A 21 3.55 4.90 -8.62
N SER A 22 3.39 4.27 -9.78
CA SER A 22 3.79 4.82 -11.08
C SER A 22 2.84 4.33 -12.17
N ARG A 23 2.84 4.96 -13.35
CA ARG A 23 1.90 4.58 -14.43
C ARG A 23 2.32 3.31 -15.16
N ASP A 24 3.63 3.12 -15.34
CA ASP A 24 4.21 1.98 -16.03
C ASP A 24 5.46 1.47 -15.31
N GLY A 25 5.93 0.29 -15.71
CA GLY A 25 7.08 -0.36 -15.06
C GLY A 25 8.39 0.41 -15.21
N ALA A 26 8.60 1.11 -16.32
CA ALA A 26 9.83 1.87 -16.55
C ALA A 26 9.87 3.13 -15.67
N GLU A 27 8.73 3.82 -15.53
CA GLU A 27 8.55 4.90 -14.56
C GLU A 27 8.69 4.38 -13.13
N HIS A 28 8.16 3.19 -12.85
CA HIS A 28 8.26 2.58 -11.53
C HIS A 28 9.69 2.28 -11.09
N VAL A 29 10.54 1.78 -12.00
CA VAL A 29 11.97 1.58 -11.70
C VAL A 29 12.64 2.91 -11.35
N ARG A 30 12.41 3.96 -12.13
CA ARG A 30 13.00 5.30 -11.86
C ARG A 30 12.51 5.90 -10.55
N ASP A 31 11.23 5.74 -10.23
CA ASP A 31 10.66 6.24 -8.97
C ASP A 31 11.20 5.46 -7.76
N LEU A 32 11.39 4.14 -7.90
CA LEU A 32 12.02 3.31 -6.87
C LEU A 32 13.49 3.70 -6.65
N GLU A 33 14.26 3.96 -7.71
CA GLU A 33 15.65 4.43 -7.59
C GLU A 33 15.72 5.74 -6.79
N ARG A 34 14.88 6.71 -7.14
CA ARG A 34 14.77 8.00 -6.42
C ARG A 34 14.31 7.84 -4.97
N PHE A 35 13.49 6.82 -4.69
CA PHE A 35 13.03 6.51 -3.35
C PHE A 35 14.10 5.83 -2.50
N PHE A 36 14.89 4.91 -3.09
CA PHE A 36 15.94 4.21 -2.36
C PHE A 36 17.13 5.08 -2.03
N GLU A 37 17.45 6.08 -2.86
CA GLU A 37 18.55 7.03 -2.61
C GLU A 37 18.49 7.68 -1.21
N PRO A 38 17.39 8.34 -0.80
CA PRO A 38 17.28 8.86 0.56
C PRO A 38 17.19 7.76 1.61
N MET A 39 16.58 6.60 1.33
CA MET A 39 16.54 5.50 2.31
C MET A 39 17.94 5.03 2.70
N VAL A 40 18.81 4.85 1.72
CA VAL A 40 20.22 4.48 1.95
C VAL A 40 20.94 5.61 2.68
N LYS A 41 20.77 6.86 2.24
CA LYS A 41 21.41 8.04 2.85
C LYS A 41 21.08 8.20 4.34
N PHE A 42 19.83 7.96 4.73
CA PHE A 42 19.37 8.08 6.12
C PHE A 42 19.41 6.74 6.89
N ASN A 43 20.00 5.69 6.29
CA ASN A 43 20.15 4.36 6.88
C ASN A 43 18.82 3.74 7.34
N LEU A 44 17.75 4.00 6.58
CA LEU A 44 16.44 3.38 6.78
C LEU A 44 16.41 2.00 6.11
N LYS A 45 15.76 1.04 6.77
CA LYS A 45 15.67 -0.34 6.30
C LYS A 45 14.22 -0.73 6.08
N LEU A 46 13.94 -1.30 4.92
CA LEU A 46 12.68 -1.99 4.65
C LEU A 46 12.74 -3.41 5.19
N ALA A 47 11.61 -3.92 5.68
CA ALA A 47 11.47 -5.31 6.08
C ALA A 47 11.13 -6.16 4.84
N PRO A 48 12.05 -7.00 4.32
CA PRO A 48 11.85 -7.68 3.03
C PRO A 48 10.62 -8.60 3.02
N ASN A 49 10.32 -9.23 4.16
CA ASN A 49 9.16 -10.09 4.34
C ASN A 49 7.81 -9.35 4.32
N LYS A 50 7.81 -8.03 4.53
CA LYS A 50 6.62 -7.17 4.52
C LYS A 50 6.57 -6.24 3.31
N THR A 51 7.58 -6.30 2.44
CA THR A 51 7.72 -5.39 1.29
C THR A 51 7.23 -6.08 0.03
N ASN A 52 6.32 -5.44 -0.70
CA ASN A 52 5.88 -5.90 -2.03
C ASN A 52 6.40 -4.91 -3.08
N LEU A 53 7.15 -5.41 -4.08
CA LEU A 53 7.72 -4.60 -5.16
C LEU A 53 7.20 -5.06 -6.52
N GLY A 54 6.95 -4.13 -7.44
CA GLY A 54 6.56 -4.44 -8.82
C GLY A 54 5.20 -5.13 -8.96
N VAL A 55 4.32 -4.98 -7.96
CA VAL A 55 2.97 -5.57 -7.97
C VAL A 55 1.95 -4.58 -8.52
N LYS A 56 0.91 -5.10 -9.20
CA LYS A 56 -0.22 -4.28 -9.68
C LYS A 56 -1.22 -3.91 -8.58
N VAL A 57 -1.22 -4.68 -7.50
CA VAL A 57 -2.12 -4.50 -6.35
C VAL A 57 -1.29 -4.67 -5.08
N VAL A 58 -1.44 -3.74 -4.14
CA VAL A 58 -0.75 -3.77 -2.85
C VAL A 58 -1.71 -3.40 -1.72
N THR A 59 -1.51 -4.00 -0.54
CA THR A 59 -2.25 -3.60 0.66
C THR A 59 -1.49 -2.48 1.36
N PHE A 60 -2.13 -1.33 1.55
CA PHE A 60 -1.58 -0.17 2.24
C PHE A 60 -2.61 0.35 3.25
N LEU A 61 -2.23 0.47 4.52
CA LEU A 61 -3.11 0.88 5.63
C LEU A 61 -4.40 0.06 5.76
N GLY A 62 -4.36 -1.23 5.37
CA GLY A 62 -5.54 -2.11 5.36
C GLY A 62 -6.56 -1.77 4.26
N HIS A 63 -6.09 -1.17 3.16
CA HIS A 63 -6.83 -0.97 1.92
C HIS A 63 -6.06 -1.59 0.75
N GLN A 64 -6.77 -2.16 -0.22
CA GLN A 64 -6.17 -2.58 -1.48
C GLN A 64 -6.03 -1.39 -2.41
N VAL A 65 -4.80 -1.08 -2.82
CA VAL A 65 -4.49 -0.07 -3.81
C VAL A 65 -4.23 -0.76 -5.15
N ARG A 66 -4.94 -0.34 -6.19
CA ARG A 66 -4.82 -0.83 -7.57
C ARG A 66 -4.99 0.32 -8.56
N ALA A 67 -4.75 0.06 -9.85
CA ALA A 67 -4.82 1.08 -10.89
C ALA A 67 -6.21 1.77 -10.98
N GLU A 68 -7.27 1.02 -10.67
CA GLU A 68 -8.66 1.50 -10.70
C GLU A 68 -9.05 2.32 -9.45
N GLY A 69 -8.16 2.40 -8.45
CA GLY A 69 -8.37 3.16 -7.22
C GLY A 69 -8.19 2.34 -5.95
N ILE A 70 -8.76 2.84 -4.85
CA ILE A 70 -8.63 2.27 -3.51
C ILE A 70 -9.88 1.42 -3.20
N GLY A 71 -9.67 0.15 -2.90
CA GLY A 71 -10.71 -0.78 -2.44
C GLY A 71 -10.54 -1.17 -0.97
N PRO A 72 -11.61 -1.63 -0.31
CA PRO A 72 -11.49 -2.23 1.02
C PRO A 72 -10.68 -3.54 0.94
N ASP A 73 -9.91 -3.81 1.98
CA ASP A 73 -9.15 -5.05 2.10
C ASP A 73 -10.11 -6.25 2.18
N PRO A 74 -10.06 -7.20 1.22
CA PRO A 74 -10.95 -8.35 1.18
C PRO A 74 -10.95 -9.18 2.48
N GLU A 75 -9.84 -9.21 3.24
CA GLU A 75 -9.79 -9.91 4.51
C GLU A 75 -10.67 -9.26 5.58
N LYS A 76 -10.77 -7.93 5.59
CA LYS A 76 -11.66 -7.19 6.50
C LYS A 76 -13.13 -7.23 6.06
N VAL A 77 -13.41 -7.41 4.76
CA VAL A 77 -14.80 -7.51 4.26
C VAL A 77 -15.36 -8.93 4.33
N ARG A 78 -14.52 -9.96 4.47
CA ARG A 78 -14.94 -11.36 4.55
C ARG A 78 -15.93 -11.63 5.70
N PRO A 79 -15.69 -11.16 6.94
CA PRO A 79 -16.62 -11.38 8.06
C PRO A 79 -18.00 -10.75 7.84
N LEU A 80 -18.07 -9.60 7.16
CA LEU A 80 -19.33 -8.91 6.85
C LEU A 80 -20.15 -9.63 5.76
N ARG A 81 -19.48 -10.31 4.81
CA ARG A 81 -20.15 -11.14 3.81
C ARG A 81 -20.64 -12.47 4.36
N GLU A 82 -19.98 -12.99 5.38
CA GLU A 82 -20.27 -14.29 5.99
C GLU A 82 -21.26 -14.20 7.17
N VAL A 83 -21.74 -13.01 7.53
CA VAL A 83 -22.80 -12.89 8.53
C VAL A 83 -24.04 -13.65 8.04
N PRO A 84 -24.48 -14.72 8.74
CA PRO A 84 -25.71 -15.39 8.38
C PRO A 84 -26.84 -14.37 8.51
N LYS A 85 -27.60 -14.16 7.42
CA LYS A 85 -28.80 -13.33 7.45
C LYS A 85 -29.69 -13.84 8.58
N ASN A 86 -29.76 -13.09 9.67
CA ASN A 86 -30.58 -13.43 10.81
C ASN A 86 -32.03 -13.53 10.30
N LYS A 87 -32.56 -14.77 10.19
CA LYS A 87 -33.97 -14.97 9.90
C LYS A 87 -34.70 -14.38 11.09
N LYS A 88 -35.35 -13.23 10.90
CA LYS A 88 -36.35 -12.73 11.84
C LYS A 88 -37.43 -13.80 11.90
N ASN A 89 -37.36 -14.68 12.90
CA ASN A 89 -38.47 -15.54 13.24
C ASN A 89 -39.50 -14.63 13.90
N ALA A 90 -40.49 -14.24 13.10
CA ALA A 90 -41.75 -13.69 13.57
C ALA A 90 -42.47 -14.81 14.33
N HIS A 91 -42.53 -14.69 15.66
CA HIS A 91 -43.51 -15.36 16.52
C HIS A 91 -44.07 -14.31 17.47
#